data_AF-A0A960H7Y5-F1
#
_entry.id   AF-A0A960H7Y5-F1
#
_cell.length_a   1.000
_cell.length_b   1.000
_cell.length_c   1.000
_cell.angle_alpha   90.00
_cell.angle_beta   90.00
_cell.angle_gamma   90.00
#
_symmetry.space_group_name_H-M   'P 1'
#
loop_
_entity.id
_entity.type
_entity.pdbx_description
1 polymer ?
#
loop_
_entity_poly.entity_id
_entity_poly.type
_entity_poly.pdbx_seq_one_letter_code
_entity_poly.pdbx_strand_id
1 'polypeptide(L)'
;MAEVLVLVEHSEGAVKKVTAELITAARALGEPAAVVIGAPGTAAPLVDALKEAGAAKIYVAESDDAENYLITPFVDVLGSLV
;
A
#
# COMPACT_ATOMS: atom_id res chain seq x y z
N MET A 1 -10.19 8.46 -14.14
CA MET A 1 -8.79 8.94 -14.17
C MET A 1 -7.90 7.70 -14.13
N ALA A 2 -6.63 7.77 -14.51
CA ALA A 2 -5.75 6.60 -14.32
C ALA A 2 -5.54 6.34 -12.82
N GLU A 3 -5.47 5.08 -12.42
CA GLU A 3 -5.16 4.68 -11.05
C GLU A 3 -3.66 4.89 -10.79
N VAL A 4 -3.31 5.48 -9.65
CA VAL A 4 -1.91 5.75 -9.27
C VAL A 4 -1.60 4.89 -8.06
N LEU A 5 -0.81 3.84 -8.28
CA LEU A 5 -0.42 2.89 -7.24
C LEU A 5 0.62 3.52 -6.31
N VAL A 6 0.36 3.49 -5.01
CA VAL A 6 1.29 3.88 -3.95
C VAL A 6 1.57 2.66 -3.09
N LEU A 7 2.78 2.13 -3.18
CA LEU A 7 3.24 1.06 -2.30
C LEU A 7 3.33 1.61 -0.87
N VAL A 8 2.63 0.98 0.07
CA VAL A 8 2.53 1.42 1.45
C VAL A 8 3.75 0.99 2.23
N GLU A 9 4.54 1.95 2.68
CA GLU A 9 5.53 1.72 3.71
C GLU A 9 4.86 1.83 5.09
N HIS A 10 5.05 0.80 5.91
CA HIS A 10 4.53 0.72 7.28
C HIS A 10 5.55 0.05 8.19
N SER A 11 5.41 0.28 9.49
CA SER A 11 6.19 -0.37 10.54
C SER A 11 5.42 -0.31 11.85
N GLU A 12 5.56 -1.32 12.70
CA GLU A 12 4.94 -1.33 14.04
C GLU A 12 3.41 -1.11 14.01
N GLY A 13 2.75 -1.61 12.97
CA GLY A 13 1.29 -1.46 12.79
C GLY A 13 0.84 -0.05 12.38
N ALA A 14 1.76 0.84 12.00
CA ALA A 14 1.46 2.20 11.58
C ALA A 14 1.99 2.52 10.18
N VAL A 15 1.24 3.32 9.43
CA VAL A 15 1.66 3.85 8.14
C VAL A 15 2.78 4.87 8.35
N LYS A 16 3.90 4.75 7.62
CA LYS A 16 4.94 5.77 7.68
C LYS A 16 4.47 7.07 7.00
N LYS A 17 4.92 8.20 7.52
CA LYS A 17 4.53 9.54 7.02
C LYS A 17 4.71 9.70 5.51
N VAL A 18 5.79 9.15 4.95
CA VAL A 18 6.08 9.22 3.50
C VAL A 18 4.95 8.65 2.65
N THR A 19 4.29 7.57 3.09
CA THR A 19 3.14 6.98 2.38
C THR A 19 1.98 7.98 2.29
N ALA A 20 1.66 8.70 3.37
CA ALA A 20 0.59 9.69 3.36
C ALA A 20 0.92 10.89 2.46
N GLU A 21 2.18 11.33 2.46
CA GLU A 21 2.68 12.37 1.55
C GLU A 21 2.56 11.93 0.08
N LEU A 22 2.93 10.68 -0.23
CA LEU A 22 2.82 10.10 -1.58
C LEU A 22 1.38 9.93 -2.05
N ILE A 23 0.47 9.47 -1.19
CA ILE A 23 -0.97 9.38 -1.51
C ILE A 23 -1.52 10.77 -1.84
N THR A 24 -1.12 11.79 -1.07
CA THR A 24 -1.52 13.18 -1.34
C THR A 24 -0.98 13.66 -2.68
N ALA A 25 0.30 13.40 -2.97
CA ALA A 25 0.94 13.79 -4.24
C ALA A 25 0.33 13.07 -5.44
N ALA A 26 -0.05 11.80 -5.30
CA ALA A 26 -0.65 10.98 -6.36
C ALA A 26 -1.94 11.60 -6.93
N ARG A 27 -2.67 12.39 -6.15
CA ARG A 27 -3.89 13.11 -6.60
C ARG A 27 -3.64 14.07 -7.76
N ALA A 28 -2.41 14.58 -7.90
CA ALA A 28 -2.05 15.45 -9.02
C ALA A 28 -1.89 14.67 -10.33
N LEU A 29 -1.69 13.34 -10.26
CA LEU A 29 -1.43 12.46 -11.39
C LEU A 29 -2.66 11.62 -11.75
N GLY A 30 -3.49 11.28 -10.76
CA GLY A 30 -4.59 10.35 -10.93
C GLY A 30 -5.36 10.06 -9.66
N GLU A 31 -6.05 8.93 -9.64
CA GLU A 31 -6.79 8.45 -8.48
C GLU A 31 -5.87 7.57 -7.60
N PRO A 32 -5.53 7.98 -6.37
CA PRO A 32 -4.58 7.23 -5.54
C PRO A 32 -5.13 5.88 -5.08
N ALA A 33 -4.37 4.81 -5.30
CA ALA A 33 -4.65 3.49 -4.74
C ALA A 33 -3.46 3.01 -3.89
N ALA A 34 -3.71 2.73 -2.62
CA ALA A 34 -2.70 2.20 -1.71
C ALA A 34 -2.53 0.69 -1.93
N VAL A 35 -1.29 0.21 -1.95
CA VAL A 35 -0.96 -1.23 -2.05
C VAL A 35 -0.24 -1.65 -0.77
N VAL A 36 -0.90 -2.47 0.05
CA VAL A 36 -0.35 -3.01 1.29
C VAL A 36 0.08 -4.45 1.05
N ILE A 37 1.33 -4.76 1.40
CA ILE A 37 1.94 -6.08 1.27
C ILE A 37 2.60 -6.42 2.60
N GLY A 38 2.24 -7.56 3.20
CA GLY A 38 2.76 -7.96 4.49
C GLY A 38 2.24 -9.32 4.96
N ALA A 39 2.59 -9.73 6.18
CA ALA A 39 2.02 -10.93 6.79
C ALA A 39 0.51 -10.79 7.06
N PRO A 40 -0.21 -11.91 7.25
CA PRO A 40 -1.61 -11.88 7.66
C PRO A 40 -1.90 -10.93 8.83
N GLY A 41 -2.88 -10.03 8.65
CA GLY A 41 -3.27 -9.01 9.63
C GLY A 41 -2.52 -7.68 9.53
N THR A 42 -1.54 -7.54 8.63
CA THR A 42 -0.77 -6.30 8.44
C THR A 42 -1.63 -5.12 8.02
N ALA A 43 -2.59 -5.31 7.13
CA ALA A 43 -3.36 -4.22 6.54
C ALA A 43 -4.43 -3.66 7.48
N ALA A 44 -5.03 -4.51 8.32
CA ALA A 44 -6.14 -4.15 9.21
C ALA A 44 -5.90 -2.85 10.02
N PRO A 45 -4.76 -2.66 10.73
CA PRO A 45 -4.51 -1.42 11.47
C PRO A 45 -4.18 -0.20 10.59
N LEU A 46 -3.91 -0.39 9.29
CA LEU A 46 -3.46 0.67 8.39
C LEU A 46 -4.62 1.33 7.63
N VAL A 47 -5.76 0.64 7.51
CA VAL A 47 -6.88 1.02 6.62
C VAL A 47 -7.35 2.45 6.87
N ASP A 48 -7.58 2.83 8.13
CA ASP A 48 -8.15 4.14 8.46
C ASP A 48 -7.17 5.26 8.15
N ALA A 49 -5.88 5.09 8.49
CA ALA A 49 -4.84 6.06 8.14
C ALA A 49 -4.68 6.24 6.62
N LEU A 50 -4.78 5.15 5.83
CA LEU A 50 -4.71 5.22 4.37
C LEU A 50 -5.92 5.95 3.77
N LYS A 51 -7.12 5.73 4.31
CA LYS A 51 -8.33 6.46 3.92
C LYS A 51 -8.23 7.94 4.25
N GLU A 52 -7.78 8.28 5.47
CA GLU A 52 -7.56 9.66 5.90
C GLU A 52 -6.53 10.38 5.03
N ALA A 53 -5.45 9.68 4.64
CA ALA A 53 -4.46 10.19 3.70
C ALA A 53 -5.03 10.40 2.28
N GLY A 54 -6.11 9.71 1.94
CA GLY A 54 -6.82 9.91 0.68
C GLY A 54 -6.76 8.78 -0.33
N ALA A 55 -6.44 7.57 0.08
CA ALA A 55 -6.50 6.41 -0.81
C ALA A 55 -7.95 6.15 -1.22
N ALA A 56 -8.22 6.17 -2.53
CA ALA A 56 -9.53 5.86 -3.10
C ALA A 56 -9.80 4.35 -3.12
N LYS A 57 -8.72 3.56 -3.26
CA LYS A 57 -8.73 2.10 -3.17
C LYS A 57 -7.55 1.62 -2.33
N ILE A 58 -7.73 0.50 -1.65
CA ILE A 58 -6.66 -0.18 -0.90
C ILE A 58 -6.60 -1.62 -1.40
N TYR A 59 -5.50 -1.98 -2.08
CA TYR A 59 -5.14 -3.35 -2.39
C TYR A 59 -4.43 -3.97 -1.19
N VAL A 60 -4.83 -5.18 -0.84
CA VAL A 60 -4.26 -5.93 0.29
C VAL A 60 -3.74 -7.25 -0.24
N ALA A 61 -2.44 -7.49 -0.08
CA ALA A 61 -1.80 -8.77 -0.36
C ALA A 61 -1.13 -9.25 0.92
N GLU A 62 -1.80 -10.17 1.62
CA GLU A 62 -1.30 -10.74 2.86
C GLU A 62 -0.90 -12.21 2.67
N SER A 63 0.34 -12.54 3.03
CA SER A 63 0.88 -13.90 2.99
C SER A 63 2.10 -13.99 3.91
N ASP A 64 2.35 -15.15 4.50
CA ASP A 64 3.59 -15.42 5.24
C ASP A 64 4.84 -15.21 4.35
N ASP A 65 4.69 -15.34 3.03
CA ASP A 65 5.77 -15.08 2.07
C ASP A 65 6.31 -13.65 2.14
N ALA A 66 5.46 -12.66 2.50
CA ALA A 66 5.86 -11.27 2.61
C ALA A 66 6.90 -11.01 3.73
N GLU A 67 6.97 -11.89 4.73
CA GLU A 67 8.01 -11.85 5.76
C GLU A 67 9.20 -12.76 5.44
N ASN A 68 8.95 -13.86 4.73
CA ASN A 68 9.97 -14.87 4.44
C ASN A 68 10.82 -14.56 3.21
N TYR A 69 10.37 -13.65 2.34
CA TYR A 69 11.10 -13.27 1.12
C TYR A 69 11.30 -11.75 1.04
N LEU A 70 12.51 -11.38 0.64
CA LEU A 70 13.03 -10.01 0.75
C LEU A 70 12.27 -8.98 -0.10
N ILE A 71 12.00 -9.30 -1.38
CA ILE A 71 11.36 -8.36 -2.32
C ILE A 71 10.47 -9.04 -3.36
N THR A 72 10.65 -10.33 -3.60
CA THR A 72 9.88 -11.09 -4.62
C THR A 72 8.36 -10.92 -4.47
N PRO A 73 7.75 -11.03 -3.27
CA PRO A 73 6.31 -10.83 -3.12
C PRO A 73 5.85 -9.43 -3.52
N PHE A 74 6.69 -8.42 -3.27
CA PHE A 74 6.39 -7.03 -3.63
C PHE A 74 6.37 -6.84 -5.14
N VAL A 75 7.35 -7.43 -5.83
CA VAL A 75 7.43 -7.38 -7.30
C VAL A 75 6.26 -8.12 -7.93
N ASP A 76 5.92 -9.32 -7.45
CA ASP A 76 4.85 -10.14 -8.00
C ASP A 76 3.48 -9.46 -7.87
N VAL A 77 3.19 -8.89 -6.68
CA VAL A 77 1.95 -8.14 -6.46
C VAL A 77 1.87 -6.93 -7.37
N LEU A 78 2.91 -6.09 -7.41
CA LEU A 78 2.90 -4.89 -8.26
C LEU A 78 2.79 -5.26 -9.75
N GLY A 79 3.50 -6.30 -10.19
CA GLY A 79 3.44 -6.81 -11.56
C GLY A 79 2.07 -7.37 -11.94
N SER A 80 1.29 -7.88 -10.99
CA SER A 80 -0.09 -8.35 -11.23
C SER A 80 -1.12 -7.23 -11.38
N LEU A 81 -0.78 -6.00 -10.96
CA LEU A 81 -1.68 -4.83 -10.97
C LEU A 81 -1.50 -3.92 -12.18
N VAL A 82 -0.48 -4.16 -13.03
CA VAL A 82 -0.11 -3.30 -14.17
C VAL A 82 -0.16 -4.00 -15.52
#